data_AF-A0A558ZXN2-F1
#
_entry.id   AF-A0A558ZXN2-F1
#
_cell.length_a   1.000
_cell.length_b   1.000
_cell.length_c   1.000
_cell.angle_alpha   90.00
_cell.angle_beta   90.00
_cell.angle_gamma   90.00
#
_symmetry.space_group_name_H-M   'P 1'
#
loop_
_entity.id
_entity.type
_entity.pdbx_description
1 polymer ?
#
loop_
_entity_poly.entity_id
_entity_poly.type
_entity_poly.pdbx_seq_one_letter_code
_entity_poly.pdbx_strand_id
1 'polypeptide(L)'
;YSLYALYAAQEAVNHANLDVEALDKDRFGVIVASGIGGIKEIEDQVLRLNDKGPKRLKPLTLPKALPNMASGNVAMRFGANGVCKSINTACASSNDAIGDAFRSIKFGFQDVMLVGGSEASITPFAIAGFQALTALSTTEDPTRASIPFDKDRNGFVMGEGSGMLVLESLEHAEKRG
;
A
#
# COMPACT_ATOMS: atom_id res chain seq x y z
N TYR A 1 -5.97 -3.18 -4.04
CA TYR A 1 -4.93 -2.49 -3.26
C TYR A 1 -4.58 -1.15 -3.93
N SER A 2 -4.05 -1.10 -5.17
CA SER A 2 -3.66 0.18 -5.81
C SER A 2 -4.77 1.25 -5.88
N LEU A 3 -6.05 0.89 -6.03
CA LEU A 3 -7.16 1.86 -5.96
C LEU A 3 -7.31 2.48 -4.56
N TYR A 4 -7.17 1.69 -3.50
CA TYR A 4 -7.18 2.20 -2.12
C TYR A 4 -6.01 3.15 -1.89
N ALA A 5 -4.82 2.81 -2.40
CA ALA A 5 -3.65 3.68 -2.31
C ALA A 5 -3.85 5.03 -3.02
N LEU A 6 -4.43 5.03 -4.23
CA LEU A 6 -4.72 6.26 -4.98
C LEU A 6 -5.73 7.14 -4.25
N TYR A 7 -6.79 6.56 -3.70
CA TYR A 7 -7.78 7.29 -2.91
C TYR A 7 -7.16 7.89 -1.65
N ALA A 8 -6.49 7.07 -0.82
CA ALA A 8 -5.87 7.54 0.41
C ALA A 8 -4.77 8.58 0.16
N ALA A 9 -4.00 8.45 -0.92
CA ALA A 9 -2.98 9.43 -1.30
C ALA A 9 -3.62 10.77 -1.69
N GLN A 10 -4.74 10.75 -2.43
CA GLN A 10 -5.48 11.98 -2.74
C GLN A 10 -6.01 12.65 -1.47
N GLU A 11 -6.59 11.89 -0.57
CA GLU A 11 -7.08 12.43 0.70
C GLU A 11 -5.94 13.00 1.56
N ALA A 12 -4.76 12.37 1.56
CA ALA A 12 -3.58 12.89 2.25
C ALA A 12 -3.06 14.20 1.64
N VAL A 13 -3.01 14.31 0.31
CA VAL A 13 -2.66 15.56 -0.40
C VAL A 13 -3.66 16.67 -0.08
N ASN A 14 -4.96 16.35 -0.13
CA ASN A 14 -6.03 17.30 0.18
C ASN A 14 -5.93 17.79 1.63
N HIS A 15 -5.73 16.87 2.58
CA HIS A 15 -5.62 17.19 4.00
C HIS A 15 -4.37 18.04 4.30
N ALA A 16 -3.25 17.79 3.62
CA ALA A 16 -2.04 18.60 3.74
C ALA A 16 -2.15 19.98 3.08
N ASN A 17 -3.25 20.25 2.35
CA ASN A 17 -3.42 21.42 1.48
C ASN A 17 -2.19 21.62 0.57
N LEU A 18 -1.67 20.52 0.03
CA LEU A 18 -0.43 20.51 -0.73
C LEU A 18 -0.72 20.78 -2.21
N ASP A 19 -0.32 21.95 -2.70
CA ASP A 19 -0.33 22.24 -4.14
C ASP A 19 0.84 21.52 -4.82
N VAL A 20 0.55 20.33 -5.37
CA VAL A 20 1.55 19.51 -6.03
C VAL A 20 2.18 20.20 -7.24
N GLU A 21 1.50 21.14 -7.90
CA GLU A 21 2.00 21.84 -9.08
C GLU A 21 3.03 22.92 -8.73
N ALA A 22 3.02 23.41 -7.48
CA ALA A 22 4.01 24.36 -6.98
C ALA A 22 5.30 23.70 -6.46
N LEU A 23 5.34 22.35 -6.39
CA LEU A 23 6.49 21.62 -5.86
C LEU A 23 7.62 21.46 -6.88
N ASP A 24 8.85 21.40 -6.36
CA ASP A 24 9.94 20.77 -7.09
C ASP A 24 9.68 19.26 -7.20
N LYS A 25 9.34 18.81 -8.41
CA LYS A 25 8.93 17.43 -8.66
C LYS A 25 10.08 16.43 -8.46
N ASP A 26 11.34 16.82 -8.61
CA ASP A 26 12.52 15.96 -8.40
C ASP A 26 12.79 15.73 -6.90
N ARG A 27 12.26 16.64 -6.05
CA ARG A 27 12.31 16.60 -4.59
C ARG A 27 11.06 16.01 -3.95
N PHE A 28 10.09 15.60 -4.77
CA PHE A 28 8.84 14.97 -4.35
C PHE A 28 8.83 13.48 -4.69
N GLY A 29 8.80 12.63 -3.65
CA GLY A 29 8.85 11.19 -3.79
C GLY A 29 7.59 10.46 -3.29
N VAL A 30 7.53 9.16 -3.59
CA VAL A 30 6.43 8.25 -3.26
C VAL A 30 6.97 6.90 -2.75
N ILE A 31 6.45 6.45 -1.61
CA ILE A 31 6.63 5.06 -1.15
C ILE A 31 5.28 4.49 -0.72
N VAL A 32 4.74 3.58 -1.52
CA VAL A 32 3.55 2.80 -1.15
C VAL A 32 3.95 1.35 -0.91
N ALA A 33 3.87 0.93 0.34
CA ALA A 33 4.12 -0.44 0.76
C ALA A 33 2.92 -1.34 0.46
N SER A 34 3.18 -2.60 0.13
CA SER A 34 2.15 -3.64 0.02
C SER A 34 2.78 -5.00 0.26
N GLY A 35 2.18 -5.79 1.14
CA GLY A 35 2.67 -7.11 1.52
C GLY A 35 2.40 -8.16 0.44
N ILE A 36 1.22 -8.13 -0.20
CA ILE A 36 0.78 -9.17 -1.15
C ILE A 36 0.35 -8.59 -2.50
N GLY A 37 0.23 -7.27 -2.64
CA GLY A 37 -0.05 -6.62 -3.91
C GLY A 37 -1.41 -6.98 -4.48
N GLY A 38 -1.46 -7.19 -5.80
CA GLY A 38 -2.70 -7.45 -6.53
C GLY A 38 -3.08 -8.93 -6.53
N ILE A 39 -3.16 -9.56 -5.35
CA ILE A 39 -3.37 -11.00 -5.22
C ILE A 39 -4.65 -11.49 -5.89
N LYS A 40 -5.71 -10.68 -5.88
CA LYS A 40 -6.94 -10.97 -6.63
C LYS A 40 -6.70 -11.09 -8.14
N GLU A 41 -5.88 -10.23 -8.73
CA GLU A 41 -5.55 -10.32 -10.15
C GLU A 41 -4.75 -11.59 -10.44
N ILE A 42 -3.80 -11.94 -9.56
CA ILE A 42 -3.03 -13.17 -9.70
C ILE A 42 -3.96 -14.39 -9.70
N GLU A 43 -4.86 -14.49 -8.71
CA GLU A 43 -5.84 -15.56 -8.59
C GLU A 43 -6.72 -15.67 -9.85
N ASP A 44 -7.35 -14.56 -10.27
CA ASP A 44 -8.25 -14.54 -11.43
C ASP A 44 -7.51 -14.89 -12.74
N GLN A 45 -6.25 -14.48 -12.89
CA GLN A 45 -5.47 -14.72 -14.11
C GLN A 45 -4.83 -16.11 -14.15
N VAL A 46 -4.50 -16.71 -13.01
CA VAL A 46 -4.06 -18.11 -12.93
C VAL A 46 -5.20 -19.05 -13.34
N LEU A 47 -6.41 -18.84 -12.81
CA LEU A 47 -7.58 -19.61 -13.23
C LEU A 47 -7.84 -19.45 -14.73
N ARG A 48 -7.77 -18.22 -15.24
CA ARG A 48 -7.94 -17.94 -16.68
C ARG A 48 -6.90 -18.61 -17.56
N LEU A 49 -5.64 -18.65 -17.11
CA LEU A 49 -4.54 -19.34 -17.79
C LEU A 49 -4.85 -20.84 -17.90
N ASN A 50 -5.28 -21.47 -16.80
CA ASN A 50 -5.62 -22.89 -16.77
C ASN A 50 -6.83 -23.21 -17.66
N ASP A 51 -7.89 -22.42 -17.59
CA ASP A 51 -9.14 -22.71 -18.28
C ASP A 51 -9.12 -22.36 -19.77
N LYS A 52 -8.36 -21.32 -20.16
CA LYS A 52 -8.45 -20.70 -21.50
C LYS A 52 -7.11 -20.60 -22.22
N GLY A 53 -6.01 -21.03 -21.59
CA GLY A 53 -4.67 -21.00 -22.15
C GLY A 53 -3.99 -19.63 -22.12
N PRO A 54 -2.67 -19.59 -22.39
CA PRO A 54 -1.82 -18.41 -22.17
C PRO A 54 -2.19 -17.20 -23.02
N LYS A 55 -2.70 -17.40 -24.25
CA LYS A 55 -3.14 -16.30 -25.13
C LYS A 55 -4.32 -15.50 -24.59
N ARG A 56 -4.99 -15.99 -23.54
CA ARG A 56 -6.18 -15.33 -22.96
C ARG A 56 -5.86 -14.51 -21.72
N LEU A 57 -4.64 -14.53 -21.21
CA LEU A 57 -4.20 -13.64 -20.14
C LEU A 57 -4.43 -12.17 -20.52
N LYS A 58 -4.81 -11.36 -19.54
CA LYS A 58 -5.00 -9.92 -19.78
C LYS A 58 -3.63 -9.23 -19.95
N PRO A 59 -3.49 -8.27 -20.89
CA PRO A 59 -2.24 -7.52 -21.02
C PRO A 59 -1.85 -6.74 -19.75
N LEU A 60 -2.84 -6.29 -18.97
CA LEU A 60 -2.64 -5.54 -17.73
C LEU A 60 -2.49 -6.42 -16.49
N THR A 61 -2.34 -7.76 -16.62
CA THR A 61 -2.19 -8.66 -15.47
C THR A 61 -1.04 -8.23 -14.56
N LEU A 62 0.17 -8.08 -15.12
CA LEU A 62 1.35 -7.72 -14.32
C LEU A 62 1.29 -6.30 -13.76
N PRO A 63 0.91 -5.26 -14.53
CA PRO A 63 0.68 -3.91 -13.99
C PRO A 63 -0.38 -3.84 -12.88
N LYS A 64 -1.34 -4.76 -12.84
CA LYS A 64 -2.35 -4.83 -11.78
C LYS A 64 -1.90 -5.69 -10.59
N ALA A 65 -0.97 -6.62 -10.79
CA ALA A 65 -0.55 -7.61 -9.79
C ALA A 65 0.68 -7.17 -8.98
N LEU A 66 1.71 -6.65 -9.65
CA LEU A 66 3.03 -6.40 -9.03
C LEU A 66 2.93 -5.36 -7.90
N PRO A 67 3.40 -5.64 -6.66
CA PRO A 67 3.17 -4.77 -5.50
C PRO A 67 3.68 -3.32 -5.64
N ASN A 68 4.77 -3.12 -6.41
CA ASN A 68 5.34 -1.79 -6.63
C ASN A 68 4.47 -0.86 -7.49
N MET A 69 3.44 -1.41 -8.16
CA MET A 69 2.57 -0.63 -9.04
C MET A 69 1.73 0.40 -8.31
N ALA A 70 1.43 0.21 -7.02
CA ALA A 70 0.75 1.25 -6.24
C ALA A 70 1.61 2.51 -6.11
N SER A 71 2.92 2.39 -5.83
CA SER A 71 3.84 3.54 -5.81
C SER A 71 3.92 4.21 -7.17
N GLY A 72 4.07 3.42 -8.24
CA GLY A 72 4.13 3.95 -9.61
C GLY A 72 2.85 4.71 -9.99
N ASN A 73 1.68 4.16 -9.69
CA ASN A 73 0.39 4.77 -9.99
C ASN A 73 0.18 6.08 -9.20
N VAL A 74 0.57 6.11 -7.92
CA VAL A 74 0.52 7.33 -7.11
C VAL A 74 1.49 8.38 -7.65
N ALA A 75 2.72 8.00 -7.98
CA ALA A 75 3.72 8.92 -8.55
C ALA A 75 3.24 9.53 -9.88
N MET A 76 2.70 8.70 -10.78
CA MET A 76 2.13 9.16 -12.05
C MET A 76 0.95 10.11 -11.83
N ARG A 77 0.12 9.89 -10.81
CA ARG A 77 -1.04 10.74 -10.51
C ARG A 77 -0.65 12.13 -10.05
N PHE A 78 0.37 12.25 -9.19
CA PHE A 78 0.75 13.52 -8.55
C PHE A 78 2.00 14.18 -9.18
N GLY A 79 2.57 13.57 -10.20
CA GLY A 79 3.77 14.06 -10.87
C GLY A 79 5.02 14.01 -9.99
N ALA A 80 5.12 13.06 -9.07
CA ALA A 80 6.31 12.87 -8.24
C ALA A 80 7.45 12.26 -9.07
N ASN A 81 8.53 13.02 -9.30
CA ASN A 81 9.68 12.60 -10.09
C ASN A 81 10.91 12.22 -9.24
N GLY A 82 10.83 12.40 -7.92
CA GLY A 82 11.83 11.95 -6.97
C GLY A 82 11.82 10.45 -6.71
N VAL A 83 12.12 10.05 -5.47
CA VAL A 83 12.21 8.63 -5.09
C VAL A 83 10.86 7.94 -5.29
N CYS A 84 10.81 6.86 -6.09
CA CYS A 84 9.62 6.03 -6.24
C CYS A 84 9.96 4.55 -6.02
N LYS A 85 9.52 3.98 -4.90
CA LYS A 85 9.77 2.57 -4.56
C LYS A 85 8.65 1.96 -3.72
N SER A 86 8.72 0.66 -3.50
CA SER A 86 7.82 -0.07 -2.60
C SER A 86 8.66 -0.93 -1.66
N ILE A 87 8.24 -1.00 -0.41
CA ILE A 87 8.87 -1.83 0.63
C ILE A 87 7.89 -2.94 0.99
N ASN A 88 8.42 -4.15 1.17
CA ASN A 88 7.65 -5.31 1.59
C ASN A 88 8.39 -6.02 2.72
N THR A 89 7.84 -5.90 3.92
CA THR A 89 8.25 -6.58 5.15
C THR A 89 7.01 -7.16 5.86
N ALA A 90 6.07 -7.68 5.06
CA ALA A 90 4.77 -8.19 5.51
C ALA A 90 4.00 -7.15 6.36
N CYS A 91 3.65 -7.48 7.61
CA CYS A 91 2.86 -6.61 8.48
C CYS A 91 3.56 -5.27 8.82
N ALA A 92 4.89 -5.21 8.71
CA ALA A 92 5.67 -4.01 9.01
C ALA A 92 5.87 -3.08 7.80
N SER A 93 5.40 -3.47 6.61
CA SER A 93 5.76 -2.82 5.33
C SER A 93 5.54 -1.32 5.33
N SER A 94 4.38 -0.84 5.80
CA SER A 94 4.07 0.59 5.84
C SER A 94 4.85 1.32 6.94
N ASN A 95 5.14 0.67 8.05
CA ASN A 95 5.95 1.25 9.13
C ASN A 95 7.40 1.47 8.66
N ASP A 96 7.97 0.48 7.95
CA ASP A 96 9.28 0.59 7.33
C ASP A 96 9.28 1.62 6.19
N ALA A 97 8.22 1.70 5.39
CA ALA A 97 8.07 2.72 4.35
C ALA A 97 8.10 4.14 4.91
N ILE A 98 7.33 4.40 5.98
CA ILE A 98 7.32 5.68 6.69
C ILE A 98 8.72 5.98 7.24
N GLY A 99 9.38 4.99 7.85
CA GLY A 99 10.75 5.11 8.33
C GLY A 99 11.73 5.49 7.22
N ASP A 100 11.64 4.85 6.05
CA ASP A 100 12.49 5.13 4.89
C ASP A 100 12.26 6.56 4.36
N ALA A 101 11.01 6.95 4.12
CA ALA A 101 10.65 8.29 3.68
C ALA A 101 11.13 9.38 4.66
N PHE A 102 10.94 9.15 5.97
CA PHE A 102 11.46 10.03 7.01
C PHE A 102 12.99 10.20 6.90
N ARG A 103 13.74 9.11 6.66
CA ARG A 103 15.20 9.19 6.51
C ARG A 103 15.59 9.91 5.22
N SER A 104 14.88 9.69 4.11
CA SER A 104 15.11 10.42 2.86
C SER A 104 14.99 11.93 3.06
N ILE A 105 13.96 12.39 3.78
CA ILE A 105 13.79 13.81 4.11
C ILE A 105 14.86 14.28 5.09
N LYS A 106 15.07 13.55 6.19
CA LYS A 106 16.04 13.91 7.23
C LYS A 106 17.48 14.08 6.71
N PHE A 107 17.88 13.25 5.75
CA PHE A 107 19.21 13.32 5.12
C PHE A 107 19.25 14.21 3.87
N GLY A 108 18.17 14.96 3.60
CA GLY A 108 18.15 15.99 2.57
C GLY A 108 18.05 15.46 1.14
N PHE A 109 17.59 14.22 0.92
CA PHE A 109 17.40 13.67 -0.43
C PHE A 109 16.07 14.10 -1.06
N GLN A 110 15.04 14.36 -0.26
CA GLN A 110 13.71 14.77 -0.69
C GLN A 110 13.16 15.84 0.26
N ASP A 111 12.27 16.70 -0.22
CA ASP A 111 11.58 17.68 0.62
C ASP A 111 10.17 17.24 0.99
N VAL A 112 9.52 16.47 0.09
CA VAL A 112 8.16 15.97 0.27
C VAL A 112 8.11 14.48 -0.07
N MET A 113 7.43 13.69 0.74
CA MET A 113 7.17 12.27 0.48
C MET A 113 5.69 11.95 0.69
N LEU A 114 5.04 11.39 -0.32
CA LEU A 114 3.77 10.66 -0.15
C LEU A 114 4.09 9.22 0.24
N VAL A 115 3.78 8.84 1.48
CA VAL A 115 4.21 7.55 2.02
C VAL A 115 3.12 6.83 2.80
N GLY A 116 3.10 5.50 2.70
CA GLY A 116 2.19 4.68 3.48
C GLY A 116 2.14 3.25 2.99
N GLY A 117 0.96 2.64 3.04
CA GLY A 117 0.76 1.29 2.51
C GLY A 117 -0.68 1.00 2.11
N SER A 118 -0.85 -0.07 1.34
CA SER A 118 -2.15 -0.54 0.89
C SER A 118 -2.18 -2.06 0.72
N GLU A 119 -3.30 -2.66 1.12
CA GLU A 119 -3.56 -4.08 0.94
C GLU A 119 -5.02 -4.34 0.56
N ALA A 120 -5.26 -5.37 -0.24
CA ALA A 120 -6.59 -5.86 -0.60
C ALA A 120 -6.56 -7.39 -0.77
N SER A 121 -6.30 -8.07 0.34
CA SER A 121 -6.03 -9.51 0.39
C SER A 121 -7.21 -10.35 0.88
N ILE A 122 -8.40 -9.78 1.03
CA ILE A 122 -9.62 -10.54 1.33
C ILE A 122 -10.07 -11.28 0.05
N THR A 123 -9.33 -12.33 -0.31
CA THR A 123 -9.60 -13.20 -1.47
C THR A 123 -9.57 -14.68 -1.02
N PRO A 124 -10.24 -15.59 -1.75
CA PRO A 124 -10.26 -17.01 -1.39
C PRO A 124 -8.86 -17.60 -1.22
N PHE A 125 -7.95 -17.33 -2.17
CA PHE A 125 -6.56 -17.82 -2.08
C PHE A 125 -5.83 -17.32 -0.83
N ALA A 126 -5.92 -16.03 -0.53
CA ALA A 126 -5.21 -15.44 0.60
C ALA A 126 -5.81 -15.89 1.95
N ILE A 127 -7.14 -15.93 2.08
CA ILE A 127 -7.81 -16.46 3.29
C ILE A 127 -7.44 -17.93 3.50
N ALA A 128 -7.47 -18.76 2.45
CA ALA A 128 -7.07 -20.16 2.56
C ALA A 128 -5.60 -20.31 2.96
N GLY A 129 -4.70 -19.48 2.40
CA GLY A 129 -3.28 -19.46 2.77
C GLY A 129 -3.04 -19.14 4.24
N PHE A 130 -3.67 -18.09 4.76
CA PHE A 130 -3.52 -17.73 6.18
C PHE A 130 -4.26 -18.68 7.13
N GLN A 131 -5.35 -19.30 6.69
CA GLN A 131 -6.02 -20.37 7.43
C GLN A 131 -5.15 -21.63 7.50
N ALA A 132 -4.50 -22.02 6.40
CA ALA A 132 -3.56 -23.14 6.40
C ALA A 132 -2.34 -22.87 7.29
N LEU A 133 -1.94 -21.59 7.43
CA LEU A 133 -0.92 -21.15 8.39
C LEU A 133 -1.41 -21.14 9.85
N THR A 134 -2.70 -21.42 10.10
CA THR A 134 -3.33 -21.35 11.44
C THR A 134 -3.19 -19.95 12.06
N ALA A 135 -3.25 -18.90 11.24
CA ALA A 135 -3.05 -17.52 11.68
C ALA A 135 -4.36 -16.75 11.91
N LEU A 136 -5.46 -17.18 11.28
CA LEU A 136 -6.77 -16.53 11.37
C LEU A 136 -7.57 -17.02 12.57
N SER A 137 -8.32 -16.12 13.21
CA SER A 137 -9.33 -16.51 14.20
C SER A 137 -10.41 -17.37 13.52
N THR A 138 -10.79 -18.48 14.16
CA THR A 138 -11.91 -19.35 13.74
C THR A 138 -13.21 -19.03 14.48
N THR A 139 -13.23 -17.98 15.29
CA THR A 139 -14.41 -17.53 16.05
C THR A 139 -15.48 -17.02 15.08
N GLU A 140 -16.71 -17.55 15.17
CA GLU A 140 -17.82 -17.17 14.29
C GLU A 140 -18.44 -15.80 14.65
N ASP A 141 -18.44 -15.43 15.93
CA ASP A 141 -18.95 -14.14 16.40
C ASP A 141 -17.98 -13.00 16.04
N PRO A 142 -18.35 -12.08 15.12
CA PRO A 142 -17.47 -10.99 14.69
C PRO A 142 -17.13 -10.01 15.81
N THR A 143 -17.96 -9.94 16.86
CA THR A 143 -17.71 -9.07 18.03
C THR A 143 -16.69 -9.66 19.01
N ARG A 144 -16.30 -10.92 18.82
CA ARG A 144 -15.36 -11.67 19.68
C ARG A 144 -14.12 -12.19 18.95
N ALA A 145 -14.05 -12.11 17.62
CA ALA A 145 -12.95 -12.67 16.84
C ALA A 145 -11.64 -11.87 16.96
N SER A 146 -11.69 -10.53 16.95
CA SER A 146 -10.51 -9.67 17.10
C SER A 146 -10.46 -9.05 18.49
N ILE A 147 -9.86 -9.77 19.43
CA ILE A 147 -9.77 -9.40 20.85
C ILE A 147 -8.30 -9.34 21.33
N PRO A 148 -7.50 -8.36 20.87
CA PRO A 148 -6.09 -8.24 21.27
C PRO A 148 -5.92 -8.28 22.80
N PHE A 149 -4.91 -9.01 23.25
CA PHE A 149 -4.55 -9.22 24.67
C PHE A 149 -5.56 -10.00 25.53
N ASP A 150 -6.75 -10.31 25.03
CA ASP A 150 -7.70 -11.15 25.74
C ASP A 150 -7.16 -12.59 25.89
N LYS A 151 -7.57 -13.27 26.96
CA LYS A 151 -7.21 -14.67 27.25
C LYS A 151 -7.75 -15.63 26.19
N ASP A 152 -8.87 -15.28 25.55
CA ASP A 152 -9.56 -16.14 24.58
C ASP A 152 -9.17 -15.84 23.12
N ARG A 153 -8.19 -14.95 22.89
CA ARG A 153 -7.69 -14.64 21.53
C ARG A 153 -7.12 -15.89 20.86
N ASN A 154 -7.46 -16.12 19.59
CA ASN A 154 -7.10 -17.35 18.88
C ASN A 154 -6.63 -17.15 17.43
N GLY A 155 -6.29 -15.92 17.04
CA GLY A 155 -5.79 -15.57 15.70
C GLY A 155 -6.13 -14.11 15.37
N PHE A 156 -5.65 -13.61 14.23
CA PHE A 156 -6.04 -12.28 13.75
C PHE A 156 -7.27 -12.35 12.84
N VAL A 157 -7.95 -11.21 12.65
CA VAL A 157 -9.01 -11.04 11.65
C VAL A 157 -8.45 -10.20 10.50
N MET A 158 -8.48 -10.73 9.28
CA MET A 158 -7.92 -10.05 8.11
C MET A 158 -8.76 -8.83 7.75
N GLY A 159 -8.13 -7.67 7.63
CA GLY A 159 -8.72 -6.45 7.09
C GLY A 159 -8.15 -6.10 5.70
N GLU A 160 -8.63 -4.99 5.14
CA GLU A 160 -8.11 -4.40 3.91
C GLU A 160 -8.18 -2.87 3.98
N GLY A 161 -7.40 -2.18 3.14
CA GLY A 161 -7.46 -0.72 3.05
C GLY A 161 -6.15 -0.07 2.63
N SER A 162 -6.03 1.23 2.93
CA SER A 162 -4.80 1.99 2.76
C SER A 162 -4.75 3.14 3.75
N GLY A 163 -3.54 3.44 4.22
CA GLY A 163 -3.21 4.67 4.93
C GLY A 163 -2.03 5.33 4.24
N MET A 164 -2.14 6.64 3.99
CA MET A 164 -1.12 7.46 3.34
C MET A 164 -0.91 8.75 4.15
N LEU A 165 0.32 9.22 4.17
CA LEU A 165 0.75 10.46 4.82
C LEU A 165 1.53 11.32 3.83
N VAL A 166 1.46 12.63 4.04
CA VAL A 166 2.41 13.59 3.49
C VAL A 166 3.45 13.86 4.57
N LEU A 167 4.72 13.55 4.29
CA LEU A 167 5.85 13.97 5.12
C LEU A 167 6.60 15.08 4.41
N GLU A 168 6.97 16.12 5.15
CA GLU A 168 7.72 17.26 4.63
C GLU A 168 8.91 17.59 5.52
N SER A 169 9.95 18.21 4.95
CA SER A 169 10.95 18.89 5.75
C SER A 169 10.30 20.07 6.49
N LEU A 170 10.75 20.34 7.72
CA LEU A 170 10.21 21.45 8.52
C LEU A 170 10.30 22.78 7.78
N GLU A 171 11.46 23.04 7.16
CA GLU A 171 11.70 24.25 6.39
C GLU A 171 10.74 24.39 5.20
N HIS A 172 10.46 23.30 4.47
CA HIS A 172 9.51 23.32 3.36
C HIS A 172 8.09 23.63 3.85
N ALA A 173 7.65 22.96 4.90
CA ALA A 173 6.32 23.15 5.48
C ALA A 173 6.13 24.59 6.00
N GLU A 174 7.08 25.13 6.76
CA GLU A 174 7.00 26.51 7.28
C GLU A 174 7.00 27.57 6.17
N LYS A 175 7.72 27.33 5.06
CA LYS A 175 7.79 28.26 3.92
C LYS A 175 6.47 28.38 3.16
N ARG A 176 5.67 27.32 3.10
CA ARG A 176 4.40 27.30 2.35
C ARG A 176 3.17 27.64 3.20
N GLY A 177 3.33 27.71 4.53
CA GLY A 177 2.25 27.97 5.49
C GLY A 177 1.31 26.78 5.69
#